data_AF-H2J1B2-F1
#
_entry.id   AF-H2J1B2-F1
#
_cell.length_a   1.000
_cell.length_b   1.000
_cell.length_c   1.000
_cell.angle_alpha   90.00
_cell.angle_beta   90.00
_cell.angle_gamma   90.00
#
_symmetry.space_group_name_H-M   'P 1'
#
loop_
_entity.id
_entity.type
_entity.pdbx_description
1 polymer ?
#
loop_
_entity_poly.entity_id
_entity_poly.type
_entity_poly.pdbx_seq_one_letter_code
_entity_poly.pdbx_strand_id
1 'polypeptide(L)' 'MKPYQYVLIWMAGSASFVVILVTIFALIPENIAYSLLTEKTGFITEESWANIFMTFIHLTSFLLNISLIWLVAFLLKKKK' A
#
# COMPACT_ATOMS: atom_id res chain seq x y z
N MET A 1 -23.32 15.50 4.20
CA MET A 1 -23.34 14.02 4.06
C MET A 1 -24.02 13.44 5.29
N LYS A 2 -24.79 12.36 5.13
CA LYS A 2 -25.39 11.63 6.26
C LYS A 2 -24.32 10.75 6.94
N PRO A 3 -24.41 10.46 8.25
CA PRO A 3 -23.40 9.69 8.98
C PRO A 3 -23.00 8.37 8.31
N TYR A 4 -23.97 7.61 7.80
CA TYR A 4 -23.68 6.33 7.11
C TYR A 4 -22.81 6.50 5.87
N GLN A 5 -22.83 7.66 5.19
CA GLN A 5 -22.02 7.90 4.00
C GLN A 5 -20.54 8.02 4.36
N TYR A 6 -20.23 8.61 5.52
CA TYR A 6 -18.85 8.67 6.03
C TYR A 6 -18.32 7.27 6.33
N VAL A 7 -19.14 6.46 7.01
CA VAL A 7 -18.77 5.07 7.33
C VAL A 7 -18.52 4.26 6.06
N LEU A 8 -19.41 4.35 5.06
CA LEU A 8 -19.24 3.64 3.79
C LEU A 8 -17.97 4.07 3.02
N ILE A 9 -17.66 5.36 2.99
CA ILE A 9 -16.44 5.86 2.35
C ILE A 9 -15.20 5.34 3.08
N TRP A 10 -15.21 5.35 4.42
CA TRP A 10 -14.11 4.85 5.23
C TRP A 10 -13.90 3.34 5.04
N MET A 11 -15.00 2.57 5.03
CA MET A 11 -14.96 1.13 4.75
C MET A 11 -14.41 0.85 3.35
N ALA A 12 -14.88 1.56 2.33
CA ALA A 12 -14.39 1.39 0.96
C ALA A 12 -12.90 1.71 0.85
N GLY A 13 -12.44 2.81 1.46
CA GLY A 13 -11.02 3.19 1.46
C GLY A 13 -10.13 2.22 2.23
N SER A 14 -10.66 1.58 3.28
CA SER A 14 -9.95 0.54 4.04
C SER A 14 -9.87 -0.77 3.25
N ALA A 15 -10.97 -1.17 2.61
CA ALA A 15 -10.99 -2.35 1.77
C ALA A 15 -10.04 -2.21 0.57
N SER A 16 -10.02 -1.04 -0.09
CA SER A 16 -9.08 -0.78 -1.18
C SER A 16 -7.62 -0.81 -0.72
N PHE A 17 -7.33 -0.28 0.47
CA PHE A 17 -5.99 -0.39 1.06
C PHE A 17 -5.57 -1.85 1.25
N VAL A 18 -6.42 -2.69 1.83
CA VAL A 18 -6.12 -4.12 2.04
C VAL A 18 -5.87 -4.83 0.71
N VAL A 19 -6.70 -4.58 -0.30
CA VAL A 19 -6.51 -5.16 -1.64
C VAL A 19 -5.17 -4.73 -2.23
N ILE A 20 -4.81 -3.45 -2.15
CA ILE A 20 -3.52 -2.94 -2.63
C ILE A 20 -2.37 -3.61 -1.88
N LEU A 21 -2.45 -3.66 -0.54
CA LEU A 21 -1.42 -4.25 0.32
C LEU A 21 -1.15 -5.71 -0.04
N VAL A 22 -2.21 -6.53 -0.11
CA VAL A 22 -2.11 -7.95 -0.46
C VAL A 22 -1.57 -8.12 -1.88
N THR A 23 -2.00 -7.26 -2.82
CA THR A 23 -1.54 -7.31 -4.21
C THR A 23 -0.04 -7.01 -4.30
N ILE A 24 0.44 -5.96 -3.64
CA ILE A 24 1.87 -5.61 -3.62
C ILE A 24 2.67 -6.73 -2.98
N PHE A 25 2.22 -7.24 -1.84
CA PHE A 25 2.89 -8.34 -1.15
C PHE A 25 2.98 -9.60 -2.02
N ALA A 26 1.92 -9.93 -2.75
CA ALA A 26 1.92 -11.08 -3.67
C ALA A 26 2.80 -10.87 -4.91
N LEU A 27 2.96 -9.63 -5.38
CA LEU A 27 3.70 -9.30 -6.60
C LEU A 27 5.20 -9.06 -6.36
N ILE A 28 5.61 -8.72 -5.14
CA ILE A 28 7.02 -8.46 -4.81
C ILE A 28 7.60 -9.72 -4.14
N PRO A 29 8.46 -10.49 -4.83
CA PRO A 29 9.10 -11.66 -4.24
C PRO A 29 10.10 -11.21 -3.18
N GLU A 30 9.87 -11.59 -1.93
CA GLU A 30 10.68 -11.16 -0.78
C GLU A 30 12.15 -11.56 -0.93
N ASN A 31 12.42 -12.76 -1.44
CA ASN A 31 13.79 -13.26 -1.67
C ASN A 31 14.57 -12.41 -2.68
N ILE A 32 13.91 -11.95 -3.75
CA ILE A 32 14.54 -11.08 -4.76
C ILE A 32 14.78 -9.69 -4.19
N ALA A 33 13.82 -9.16 -3.42
CA ALA A 33 13.97 -7.87 -2.77
C ALA A 33 15.12 -7.89 -1.74
N TYR A 34 15.27 -8.99 -0.98
CA TYR A 34 16.36 -9.18 -0.04
C TYR A 34 17.72 -9.23 -0.73
N SER A 35 17.85 -10.01 -1.82
CA SER A 35 19.12 -10.13 -2.55
C SER A 35 19.56 -8.78 -3.12
N LEU A 36 18.64 -8.03 -3.74
CA LEU A 36 18.93 -6.71 -4.30
C LEU A 36 19.40 -5.68 -3.26
N LEU A 37 18.87 -5.76 -2.05
CA LEU A 37 19.27 -4.85 -0.97
C LEU A 37 20.62 -5.26 -0.39
N THR A 38 20.78 -6.54 -0.07
CA THR A 38 22.01 -7.08 0.54
C THR A 38 23.22 -7.04 -0.39
N GLU A 39 23.04 -7.11 -1.71
CA GLU A 39 24.09 -6.84 -2.70
C GLU A 39 24.70 -5.44 -2.54
N LYS A 40 23.91 -4.47 -2.06
CA LYS A 40 24.34 -3.08 -1.91
C LYS A 40 24.81 -2.73 -0.49
N THR A 41 24.20 -3.33 0.52
CA THR A 41 24.41 -2.96 1.93
C THR A 41 25.17 -4.01 2.73
N GLY A 42 25.45 -5.18 2.15
CA GLY A 42 25.97 -6.34 2.87
C GLY A 42 24.87 -7.06 3.65
N PHE A 43 25.29 -7.95 4.56
CA PHE A 43 24.38 -8.78 5.36
C PHE A 43 23.44 -7.94 6.24
N ILE A 44 22.15 -8.28 6.20
CA ILE A 44 21.10 -7.70 7.04
C ILE A 44 20.46 -8.84 7.84
N THR A 45 20.23 -8.60 9.14
CA THR A 45 19.53 -9.57 10.01
C THR A 45 18.09 -9.77 9.57
N GLU A 46 17.52 -10.94 9.83
CA GLU A 46 16.13 -11.26 9.47
C GLU A 46 15.13 -10.24 10.05
N GLU A 47 15.32 -9.84 11.31
CA GLU A 47 14.47 -8.83 11.96
C GLU A 47 14.54 -7.48 11.26
N SER A 48 15.75 -7.01 10.94
CA SER A 48 15.93 -5.73 10.26
C SER A 48 15.35 -5.78 8.85
N TRP A 49 15.53 -6.89 8.13
CA TRP A 49 14.94 -7.10 6.82
C TRP A 49 13.42 -7.07 6.87
N ALA A 50 12.80 -7.84 7.77
CA ALA A 50 11.35 -7.89 7.92
C ALA A 50 10.77 -6.49 8.19
N ASN A 51 11.41 -5.72 9.07
CA ASN A 51 10.99 -4.35 9.36
C ASN A 51 11.10 -3.43 8.15
N ILE A 52 12.21 -3.47 7.40
CA ILE A 52 12.41 -2.66 6.19
C ILE A 52 11.40 -3.04 5.12
N PHE A 53 11.27 -4.33 4.82
CA PHE A 53 10.40 -4.85 3.77
C PHE A 53 8.94 -4.53 4.07
N MET A 54 8.48 -4.81 5.30
CA MET A 54 7.11 -4.52 5.70
C MET A 54 6.84 -3.02 5.71
N THR A 55 7.77 -2.18 6.18
CA THR A 55 7.63 -0.72 6.13
C THR A 55 7.48 -0.23 4.70
N PHE A 56 8.32 -0.73 3.78
CA PHE A 56 8.28 -0.37 2.36
C PHE A 56 6.95 -0.77 1.72
N ILE A 57 6.46 -1.99 1.97
CA ILE A 57 5.19 -2.47 1.44
C ILE A 57 4.02 -1.64 1.98
N HIS A 58 3.98 -1.36 3.28
CA HIS A 58 2.93 -0.56 3.90
C HIS A 58 2.91 0.87 3.34
N LEU A 59 4.08 1.52 3.26
CA LEU A 59 4.18 2.89 2.77
C LEU A 59 3.77 2.99 1.30
N THR A 60 4.26 2.09 0.46
CA THR A 60 3.87 2.04 -0.96
C THR A 60 2.37 1.83 -1.11
N SER A 61 1.80 0.89 -0.35
CA SER A 61 0.36 0.60 -0.38
C SER A 61 -0.48 1.80 0.07
N PHE A 62 -0.03 2.50 1.10
CA PHE A 62 -0.69 3.69 1.63
C PHE A 62 -0.71 4.82 0.61
N LEU A 63 0.43 5.11 -0.01
CA LEU A 63 0.55 6.13 -1.04
C LEU A 63 -0.33 5.81 -2.26
N LEU A 64 -0.31 4.58 -2.75
CA LEU A 64 -1.16 4.14 -3.85
C LEU A 64 -2.64 4.25 -3.52
N ASN A 65 -3.04 3.91 -2.28
CA ASN A 65 -4.43 4.03 -1.86
C ASN A 65 -4.89 5.50 -1.81
N ILE A 66 -4.03 6.41 -1.31
CA ILE A 66 -4.32 7.85 -1.35
C ILE A 66 -4.48 8.32 -2.80
N SER A 67 -3.56 7.95 -3.69
CA SER A 67 -3.63 8.31 -5.10
C SER A 67 -4.90 7.79 -5.78
N LEU A 68 -5.31 6.55 -5.46
CA LEU A 68 -6.54 5.95 -5.98
C LEU A 68 -7.78 6.70 -5.50
N ILE A 69 -7.88 6.97 -4.19
CA ILE A 69 -9.01 7.71 -3.61
C ILE A 69 -9.10 9.10 -4.25
N TRP A 70 -7.97 9.80 -4.37
CA TRP A 70 -7.90 11.12 -4.99
C TRP A 70 -8.34 11.08 -6.46
N LEU A 71 -7.84 10.11 -7.24
CA LEU A 71 -8.20 9.94 -8.64
C LEU A 71 -9.70 9.69 -8.81
N VAL A 72 -10.27 8.78 -8.01
CA VAL A 72 -11.71 8.48 -8.04
C VAL A 72 -12.52 9.73 -7.69
N ALA A 73 -12.15 10.46 -6.64
CA ALA A 73 -12.83 11.70 -6.27
C ALA A 73 -12.77 12.77 -7.37
N PHE A 74 -11.60 12.93 -8.00
CA PHE A 74 -11.39 13.85 -9.12
C PHE A 74 -12.27 13.49 -10.33
N LEU A 75 -12.31 12.21 -10.71
CA LEU A 75 -13.13 11.72 -11.82
C LEU A 75 -14.63 11.88 -11.55
N LEU A 76 -15.08 11.61 -10.32
CA LEU A 76 -16.48 11.80 -9.91
C LEU A 76 -16.88 13.27 -9.91
N LYS A 77 -15.97 14.18 -9.54
CA LYS A 77 -16.19 15.64 -9.63
C LYS A 77 -16.34 16.08 -11.09
N LYS A 78 -15.50 15.58 -12.00
CA LYS A 78 -15.55 15.92 -13.43
C LYS A 78 -16.84 15.46 -14.14
N LYS A 79 -17.47 14.40 -13.63
CA LYS A 79 -18.73 13.86 -14.18
C LYS A 79 -19.99 14.59 -13.69
N LYS A 80 -19.88 15.46 -12.68
CA LYS A 80 -20.97 16.31 -12.18
C LYS A 80 -20.88 17.69 -12.80
#